data_AF-A1B0L1-F1
#
_entry.id   AF-A1B0L1-F1
#
_cell.length_a   1.000
_cell.length_b   1.000
_cell.length_c   1.000
_cell.angle_alpha   90.00
_cell.angle_beta   90.00
_cell.angle_gamma   90.00
#
_symmetry.space_group_name_H-M   'P 1'
#
loop_
_entity.id
_entity.type
_entity.pdbx_description
1 polymer ?
#
loop_
_entity_poly.entity_id
_entity_poly.type
_entity_poly.pdbx_seq_one_letter_code
_entity_poly.pdbx_strand_id
1 'polypeptide(L)'
;MAEGMLNVLACFLSGAFDARLEFAVRSWALQDGKVGTRVAAADETRLSALRGMLARWGHGEQEADVRARTIYLTQIGYISMRAQEGLETRLARIPTYVEIYTGQAAEPRELARFNARLAPVPR
;
A
#
# COMPACT_ATOMS: atom_id res chain seq x y z
N MET A 1 -5.54 -3.56 -14.21
CA MET A 1 -4.48 -3.20 -13.24
C MET A 1 -4.99 -2.33 -12.12
N ALA A 2 -5.85 -1.36 -12.42
CA ALA A 2 -6.45 -0.46 -11.44
C ALA A 2 -7.16 -1.17 -10.27
N GLU A 3 -8.08 -2.11 -10.51
CA GLU A 3 -8.74 -2.86 -9.42
C GLU A 3 -7.78 -3.63 -8.51
N GLY A 4 -6.71 -4.21 -9.06
CA GLY A 4 -5.72 -4.87 -8.23
C GLY A 4 -4.96 -3.89 -7.33
N MET A 5 -4.64 -2.70 -7.83
CA MET A 5 -4.01 -1.65 -7.02
C MET A 5 -4.96 -1.12 -5.94
N LEU A 6 -6.25 -0.97 -6.26
CA LEU A 6 -7.29 -0.63 -5.29
C LEU A 6 -7.35 -1.65 -4.15
N ASN A 7 -7.20 -2.95 -4.45
CA ASN A 7 -7.14 -3.99 -3.41
C ASN A 7 -5.92 -3.83 -2.50
N VAL A 8 -4.74 -3.51 -3.05
CA VAL A 8 -3.54 -3.25 -2.25
C VAL A 8 -3.74 -2.04 -1.34
N LEU A 9 -4.25 -0.93 -1.88
CA LEU A 9 -4.51 0.28 -1.09
C LEU A 9 -5.57 0.06 0.00
N ALA A 10 -6.56 -0.79 -0.26
CA ALA A 10 -7.56 -1.17 0.73
C ALA A 10 -6.96 -1.88 1.95
N CYS A 11 -5.88 -2.65 1.80
CA CYS A 11 -5.20 -3.28 2.94
C CYS A 11 -4.68 -2.24 3.96
N PHE A 12 -4.18 -1.10 3.47
CA PHE A 12 -3.67 -0.01 4.30
C PHE A 12 -4.77 0.88 4.90
N LEU A 13 -6.01 0.75 4.42
CA LEU A 13 -7.16 1.57 4.84
C LEU A 13 -8.15 0.80 5.72
N SER A 14 -8.31 -0.50 5.50
CA SER A 14 -9.30 -1.37 6.17
C SER A 14 -8.88 -1.89 7.54
N GLY A 15 -7.67 -1.57 8.00
CA GLY A 15 -7.12 -2.09 9.26
C GLY A 15 -6.54 -3.51 9.16
N ALA A 16 -6.59 -4.14 7.98
CA ALA A 16 -5.83 -5.38 7.70
C ALA A 16 -4.32 -5.18 7.86
N PHE A 17 -3.84 -3.94 7.71
CA PHE A 17 -2.50 -3.52 8.05
C PHE A 17 -2.51 -2.63 9.29
N ASP A 18 -1.93 -3.10 10.39
CA ASP A 18 -1.80 -2.31 11.62
C ASP A 18 -0.63 -1.32 11.51
N ALA A 19 -0.95 -0.09 11.08
CA ALA A 19 0.03 0.98 10.95
C ALA A 19 0.69 1.38 12.29
N ARG A 20 0.00 1.22 13.43
CA ARG A 20 0.54 1.57 14.75
C ARG A 20 1.56 0.53 15.20
N LEU A 21 1.23 -0.74 15.02
CA LEU A 21 2.16 -1.85 15.27
C LEU A 21 3.38 -1.74 14.36
N GLU A 22 3.17 -1.50 13.06
CA GLU A 22 4.26 -1.35 12.10
C GLU A 22 5.20 -0.20 12.51
N PHE A 23 4.66 0.96 12.87
CA PHE A 23 5.45 2.09 13.38
C PHE A 23 6.27 1.71 14.62
N ALA A 24 5.62 1.10 15.63
CA ALA A 24 6.29 0.72 16.87
C ALA A 24 7.42 -0.29 16.65
N VAL A 25 7.19 -1.32 15.82
CA VAL A 25 8.20 -2.33 15.49
C VAL A 25 9.37 -1.72 14.73
N ARG A 26 9.11 -0.78 13.81
CA ARG A 26 10.18 -0.06 13.09
C ARG A 26 10.98 0.86 14.00
N SER A 27 10.34 1.54 14.95
CA SER A 27 11.08 2.33 15.95
C SER A 27 11.98 1.44 16.82
N TRP A 28 11.50 0.26 17.21
CA TRP A 28 12.31 -0.70 17.97
C TRP A 28 13.49 -1.25 17.16
N ALA A 29 13.30 -1.49 15.86
CA ALA A 29 14.36 -1.94 14.95
C ALA A 29 15.59 -1.00 14.88
N LEU A 30 15.43 0.29 15.21
CA LEU A 30 16.55 1.23 15.28
C LEU A 30 17.53 0.91 16.43
N GLN A 31 17.04 0.22 17.46
CA GLN A 31 17.80 -0.10 18.67
C GLN A 31 18.15 -1.60 18.75
N ASP A 32 17.45 -2.46 18.02
CA ASP A 32 17.64 -3.91 18.03
C ASP A 32 17.84 -4.46 16.61
N GLY A 33 19.07 -4.93 16.34
CA GLY A 33 19.45 -5.48 15.04
C GLY A 33 18.68 -6.74 14.65
N LYS A 34 18.26 -7.58 15.61
CA LYS A 34 17.46 -8.79 15.30
C LYS A 34 16.06 -8.40 14.84
N VAL A 35 15.48 -7.37 15.46
CA VAL A 35 14.21 -6.80 15.01
C VAL A 35 14.37 -6.14 13.65
N GLY A 36 15.48 -5.42 13.43
CA GLY A 36 15.86 -4.87 12.13
C GLY A 36 15.88 -5.93 11.02
N THR A 37 16.51 -7.09 11.24
CA THR A 37 16.51 -8.19 10.27
C THR A 37 15.10 -8.71 9.98
N ARG A 38 14.23 -8.81 10.99
CA ARG A 38 12.84 -9.26 10.80
C ARG A 38 12.01 -8.25 10.00
N VAL A 39 12.21 -6.95 10.26
CA VAL A 39 11.57 -5.88 9.47
C VAL A 39 12.04 -5.92 8.03
N ALA A 40 13.34 -6.06 7.77
CA ALA A 40 13.88 -6.15 6.42
C ALA A 40 13.34 -7.36 5.64
N ALA A 41 13.19 -8.52 6.29
CA ALA A 41 12.59 -9.71 5.68
C ALA A 41 11.10 -9.51 5.35
N ALA A 42 10.35 -8.82 6.22
CA ALA A 42 8.96 -8.47 5.95
C ALA A 42 8.83 -7.47 4.79
N ASP A 43 9.74 -6.48 4.72
CA ASP A 43 9.82 -5.51 3.63
C ASP A 43 10.05 -6.20 2.29
N GLU A 44 11.02 -7.10 2.23
CA GLU A 44 11.34 -7.85 1.01
C GLU A 44 10.18 -8.76 0.58
N THR A 45 9.48 -9.39 1.54
CA THR A 45 8.29 -10.20 1.24
C THR A 45 7.19 -9.36 0.58
N ARG A 46 6.91 -8.16 1.11
CA ARG A 46 5.87 -7.26 0.59
C ARG A 46 6.27 -6.67 -0.77
N LEU A 47 7.54 -6.27 -0.93
CA LEU A 47 8.08 -5.79 -2.21
C LEU A 47 8.04 -6.89 -3.29
N SER A 48 8.40 -8.12 -2.94
CA SER A 48 8.36 -9.26 -3.86
C SER A 48 6.92 -9.56 -4.32
N ALA A 49 5.95 -9.49 -3.41
CA ALA A 49 4.53 -9.65 -3.75
C ALA A 49 4.05 -8.55 -4.73
N LEU A 50 4.42 -7.29 -4.49
CA LEU A 50 4.10 -6.18 -5.39
C LEU A 50 4.74 -6.34 -6.76
N ARG A 51 6.03 -6.69 -6.82
CA ARG A 51 6.75 -6.97 -8.08
C ARG A 51 6.07 -8.06 -8.87
N GLY A 52 5.81 -9.21 -8.23
CA GLY A 52 5.16 -10.34 -8.89
C GLY A 52 3.76 -10.00 -9.40
N MET A 53 3.00 -9.18 -8.66
CA MET A 53 1.69 -8.69 -9.10
C MET A 53 1.81 -7.77 -10.33
N LEU A 54 2.72 -6.80 -10.31
CA LEU A 54 2.94 -5.87 -11.41
C LEU A 54 3.47 -6.57 -12.68
N ALA A 55 4.39 -7.52 -12.52
CA ALA A 55 4.90 -8.33 -13.62
C ALA A 55 3.80 -9.18 -14.26
N ARG A 56 2.91 -9.81 -13.47
CA ARG A 56 1.73 -10.54 -13.99
C ARG A 56 0.75 -9.64 -14.75
N TRP A 57 0.80 -8.33 -14.53
CA TRP A 57 -0.01 -7.38 -15.28
C TRP A 57 0.69 -6.82 -16.53
N GLY A 58 1.88 -7.32 -16.88
CA GLY A 58 2.56 -6.99 -18.12
C GLY A 58 3.62 -5.90 -18.01
N HIS A 59 3.96 -5.44 -16.80
CA HIS A 59 5.14 -4.59 -16.63
C HIS A 59 6.42 -5.41 -16.78
N GLY A 60 7.42 -4.84 -17.46
CA GLY A 60 8.76 -5.41 -17.50
C GLY A 60 9.37 -5.48 -16.10
N GLU A 61 10.29 -6.42 -15.87
CA GLU A 61 10.85 -6.70 -14.54
C GLU A 61 11.41 -5.44 -13.84
N GLN A 62 12.18 -4.63 -14.57
CA GLN A 62 12.74 -3.39 -14.03
C GLN A 62 11.66 -2.37 -13.68
N GLU A 63 10.65 -2.21 -14.54
CA GLU A 63 9.53 -1.29 -14.29
C GLU A 63 8.70 -1.76 -13.09
N ALA A 64 8.46 -3.06 -12.98
CA ALA A 64 7.75 -3.67 -11.87
C ALA A 64 8.49 -3.47 -10.53
N ASP A 65 9.82 -3.59 -10.49
CA ASP A 65 10.61 -3.28 -9.29
C ASP A 65 10.50 -1.82 -8.88
N VAL A 66 10.71 -0.90 -9.81
CA VAL A 66 10.66 0.54 -9.51
C VAL A 66 9.26 0.94 -9.05
N ARG A 67 8.19 0.50 -9.74
CA ARG A 67 6.80 0.75 -9.33
C ARG A 67 6.50 0.16 -7.95
N ALA A 68 6.91 -1.08 -7.69
CA ALA A 68 6.72 -1.71 -6.37
C ALA A 68 7.34 -0.89 -5.25
N ARG A 69 8.57 -0.39 -5.45
CA ARG A 69 9.25 0.49 -4.49
C ARG A 69 8.52 1.82 -4.31
N THR A 70 8.09 2.46 -5.40
CA THR A 70 7.33 3.72 -5.33
C THR A 70 6.05 3.54 -4.51
N ILE A 71 5.29 2.48 -4.74
CA ILE A 71 4.08 2.17 -3.98
C ILE A 71 4.42 1.94 -2.51
N TYR A 72 5.37 1.03 -2.24
CA TYR A 72 5.68 0.58 -0.90
C TYR A 72 6.26 1.68 -0.02
N LEU A 73 7.25 2.42 -0.53
CA LEU A 73 7.91 3.49 0.19
C LEU A 73 6.96 4.67 0.46
N THR A 74 5.98 4.92 -0.41
CA THR A 74 4.92 5.90 -0.12
C THR A 74 4.14 5.47 1.13
N GLN A 75 3.69 4.21 1.19
CA GLN A 75 2.91 3.72 2.34
C GLN A 75 3.73 3.72 3.63
N ILE A 76 4.97 3.22 3.58
CA ILE A 76 5.88 3.27 4.73
C ILE A 76 6.21 4.71 5.14
N GLY A 77 6.31 5.64 4.19
CA GLY A 77 6.45 7.07 4.46
C GLY A 77 5.29 7.62 5.28
N TYR A 78 4.04 7.37 4.87
CA TYR A 78 2.84 7.76 5.64
C TYR A 78 2.88 7.23 7.08
N ILE A 79 3.24 5.96 7.25
CA ILE A 79 3.33 5.29 8.57
C ILE A 79 4.45 5.90 9.41
N SER A 80 5.64 6.05 8.83
CA SER A 80 6.84 6.51 9.54
C SER A 80 6.72 7.98 9.96
N MET A 81 6.06 8.80 9.14
CA MET A 81 5.78 10.20 9.45
C MET A 81 4.56 10.38 10.37
N ARG A 82 3.85 9.31 10.70
CA ARG A 82 2.58 9.34 11.46
C ARG A 82 1.58 10.35 10.88
N ALA A 83 1.52 10.44 9.56
CA ALA A 83 0.73 11.43 8.84
C ALA A 83 -0.72 11.44 9.34
N GLN A 84 -1.20 12.62 9.76
CA GLN A 84 -2.56 12.83 10.20
C GLN A 84 -3.37 13.36 9.00
N GLU A 85 -3.96 12.44 8.25
CA GLU A 85 -4.80 12.78 7.11
C GLU A 85 -6.18 12.15 7.27
N GLY A 86 -7.22 12.97 7.07
CA GLY A 86 -8.60 12.50 7.15
C GLY A 86 -8.89 11.42 6.11
N LEU A 87 -9.75 10.46 6.46
CA LEU A 87 -10.13 9.37 5.56
C LEU A 87 -10.68 9.91 4.23
N GLU A 88 -11.49 10.97 4.27
CA GLU A 88 -12.03 11.61 3.07
C GLU A 88 -10.93 12.14 2.14
N THR A 89 -9.92 12.84 2.68
CA THR A 89 -8.77 13.32 1.91
C THR A 89 -8.00 12.17 1.28
N ARG A 90 -7.79 11.08 2.03
CA ARG A 90 -7.11 9.88 1.51
C ARG A 90 -7.92 9.26 0.37
N LEU A 91 -9.22 9.07 0.56
CA LEU A 91 -10.13 8.51 -0.46
C LEU A 91 -10.15 9.36 -1.73
N ALA A 92 -10.18 10.69 -1.60
CA ALA A 92 -10.16 11.61 -2.74
C ALA A 92 -8.88 11.47 -3.60
N ARG A 93 -7.75 11.07 -3.01
CA ARG A 93 -6.48 10.87 -3.73
C ARG A 93 -6.34 9.48 -4.34
N ILE A 94 -7.16 8.50 -3.95
CA ILE A 94 -7.03 7.11 -4.41
C ILE A 94 -7.05 6.99 -5.95
N PRO A 95 -7.99 7.63 -6.69
CA PRO A 95 -8.01 7.51 -8.15
C PRO A 95 -6.69 7.97 -8.78
N THR A 96 -6.15 9.10 -8.32
CA THR A 96 -4.87 9.64 -8.81
C THR A 96 -3.68 8.77 -8.42
N TYR A 97 -3.66 8.21 -7.20
CA TYR A 97 -2.62 7.26 -6.81
C TYR A 97 -2.64 6.01 -7.69
N VAL A 98 -3.82 5.45 -7.97
CA VAL A 98 -3.96 4.29 -8.85
C VAL A 98 -3.42 4.60 -10.24
N GLU A 99 -3.76 5.75 -10.80
CA GLU A 99 -3.27 6.18 -12.11
C GLU A 99 -1.74 6.35 -12.10
N ILE A 100 -1.16 7.02 -11.10
CA ILE A 100 0.29 7.16 -10.96
C ILE A 100 0.98 5.78 -10.87
N TYR A 101 0.44 4.87 -10.05
CA TYR A 101 1.06 3.58 -9.79
C TYR A 101 0.92 2.59 -10.94
N THR A 102 -0.16 2.66 -11.71
CA THR A 102 -0.48 1.66 -12.74
C THR A 102 -0.42 2.19 -14.16
N GLY A 103 -0.38 3.51 -14.36
CA GLY A 103 -0.56 4.15 -15.66
C GLY A 103 -1.99 4.07 -16.21
N GLN A 104 -2.96 3.59 -15.42
CA GLN A 104 -4.35 3.43 -15.82
C GLN A 104 -5.29 4.09 -14.80
N ALA A 105 -6.22 4.89 -15.29
CA ALA A 105 -7.30 5.42 -14.46
C ALA A 105 -8.22 4.27 -14.00
N ALA A 106 -8.64 4.33 -12.73
CA ALA A 106 -9.64 3.42 -12.21
C ALA A 106 -11.02 3.74 -12.79
N GLU A 107 -11.74 2.72 -13.21
CA GLU A 107 -13.10 2.89 -13.71
C GLU A 107 -14.08 3.20 -12.56
N PRO A 108 -15.17 3.93 -12.82
CA PRO A 108 -16.17 4.25 -11.79
C PRO A 108 -16.70 3.02 -11.03
N ARG A 109 -16.86 1.88 -11.72
CA ARG A 109 -17.32 0.63 -11.11
C ARG A 109 -16.29 -0.01 -10.16
N GLU A 110 -15.00 0.14 -10.45
CA GLU A 110 -13.93 -0.36 -9.58
C GLU A 110 -13.84 0.48 -8.31
N LEU A 111 -13.96 1.81 -8.45
CA LEU A 111 -14.01 2.75 -7.32
C LEU A 111 -15.24 2.52 -6.44
N ALA A 112 -16.40 2.25 -7.03
CA ALA A 112 -17.61 1.91 -6.28
C ALA A 112 -17.41 0.66 -5.40
N ARG A 113 -16.82 -0.41 -5.96
CA ARG A 113 -16.48 -1.63 -5.20
C ARG A 113 -15.47 -1.36 -4.09
N PHE A 114 -14.44 -0.56 -4.37
CA PHE A 114 -13.43 -0.17 -3.38
C PHE A 114 -14.06 0.60 -2.20
N ASN A 115 -14.88 1.61 -2.49
CA ASN A 115 -15.54 2.41 -1.45
C ASN A 115 -16.51 1.57 -0.62
N ALA A 116 -17.25 0.65 -1.24
CA ALA A 116 -18.17 -0.25 -0.53
C ALA A 116 -17.45 -1.16 0.49
N ARG A 117 -16.19 -1.54 0.25
CA ARG A 117 -15.38 -2.35 1.19
C ARG A 117 -14.83 -1.57 2.36
N LEU A 118 -14.71 -0.24 2.23
CA LEU A 118 -14.21 0.65 3.28
C LEU A 118 -15.33 1.27 4.11
N ALA A 119 -16.58 1.19 3.63
CA ALA A 119 -17.74 1.57 4.42
C ALA A 119 -17.81 0.67 5.68
N PRO A 120 -18.00 1.24 6.88
CA PRO A 120 -18.20 0.43 8.08
C PRO A 120 -19.41 -0.48 7.86
N VAL A 121 -19.26 -1.77 8.15
CA VAL A 121 -20.39 -2.69 8.22
C VAL A 121 -21.34 -2.12 9.29
N PRO A 122 -22.61 -1.82 8.98
CA PRO A 122 -23.56 -1.41 10.00
C PRO A 122 -23.61 -2.51 11.07
N ARG A 123 -23.39 -2.12 12.33
CA ARG A 123 -23.53 -3.01 13.49
C ARG A 123 -25.00 -3.28 13.78
#